data_AF-A0A834DC56-F1
#
_entry.id   AF-A0A834DC56-F1
#
_cell.length_a   1.000
_cell.length_b   1.000
_cell.length_c   1.000
_cell.angle_alpha   90.00
_cell.angle_beta   90.00
_cell.angle_gamma   90.00
#
_symmetry.space_group_name_H-M   'P 1'
#
loop_
_entity.id
_entity.type
_entity.pdbx_description
1 polymer ?
#
loop_
_entity_poly.entity_id
_entity_poly.type
_entity_poly.pdbx_seq_one_letter_code
_entity_poly.pdbx_strand_id
1 'polypeptide(L)'
;MLPRWELSFYVLASLGFHFYSFYEVYKASREHEEQLDQEFDLVIGTLFGGLKKDRTDFEWSFWMEWGKQRLVWLLLGHLAVSQMANQIARKYRPWILTTYGMWACWCVLGAQGTAMIFLHTIVAFCVAQFRSLFLSWLCSLLLLSTLRLQDVEEMKRGWYKTENEYYLLQFTLTVRCLYYTSFSLEFCWQQLPAGRTFYSLPWMMAYVFYYPVFHNGPILSFPEFIGQMQQQEPCSLKMSVSVLARGLGRLFCCWCLAELMVHLMYMHAIYGSAPLLRTVSCWTLGGLALAQVLFFYVKYLVLFGIPALLMRLDGLTPPPLPRCVSTMFSFTGMWRYFDVGLHDFLIRYVYIPVGGSQHGLLGTLFSTATTFAFVSYWHGGHDYLWFWAALNWLGVTVENGVRRLVETPCIQDSLAGRG
;
A
#
# COMPACT_ATOMS: atom_id res chain seq x y z
N MET A 1 23.47 17.40 19.16
CA MET A 1 23.71 17.33 17.70
C MET A 1 25.08 16.71 17.52
N LEU A 2 25.19 15.57 16.84
CA LEU A 2 26.48 14.87 16.67
C LEU A 2 27.45 15.71 15.80
N PRO A 3 28.76 15.66 16.05
CA PRO A 3 29.77 16.23 15.17
C PRO A 3 29.64 15.70 13.72
N ARG A 4 29.99 16.55 12.73
CA ARG A 4 29.90 16.18 11.30
C ARG A 4 30.73 14.93 10.96
N TRP A 5 31.90 14.77 11.56
CA TRP A 5 32.77 13.63 11.31
C TRP A 5 32.14 12.32 11.82
N GLU A 6 31.47 12.33 12.98
CA GLU A 6 30.74 11.18 13.51
C GLU A 6 29.58 10.81 12.58
N LEU A 7 28.81 11.81 12.14
CA LEU A 7 27.73 11.59 11.18
C LEU A 7 28.24 10.99 9.86
N SER A 8 29.33 11.53 9.32
CA SER A 8 29.96 11.00 8.10
C SER A 8 30.46 9.57 8.31
N PHE A 9 31.07 9.26 9.46
CA PHE A 9 31.50 7.91 9.79
C PHE A 9 30.32 6.94 9.84
N TYR A 10 29.23 7.29 10.54
CA TYR A 10 28.04 6.44 10.62
C TYR A 10 27.40 6.19 9.25
N VAL A 11 27.34 7.21 8.39
CA VAL A 11 26.82 7.06 7.03
C VAL A 11 27.71 6.12 6.20
N LEU A 12 29.03 6.33 6.22
CA LEU A 12 29.97 5.49 5.47
C LEU A 12 29.96 4.04 5.97
N ALA A 13 29.95 3.83 7.29
CA ALA A 13 29.88 2.50 7.88
C ALA A 13 28.55 1.81 7.50
N SER A 14 27.43 2.52 7.61
CA SER A 14 26.12 1.99 7.22
C SER A 14 26.09 1.59 5.75
N LEU A 15 26.54 2.46 4.84
CA LEU A 15 26.63 2.14 3.41
C LEU A 15 27.55 0.94 3.16
N GLY A 16 28.70 0.87 3.82
CA GLY A 16 29.62 -0.26 3.73
C GLY A 16 28.96 -1.58 4.11
N PHE A 17 28.22 -1.62 5.24
CA PHE A 17 27.48 -2.81 5.66
C PHE A 17 26.37 -3.19 4.67
N HIS A 18 25.63 -2.22 4.11
CA HIS A 18 24.61 -2.49 3.10
C HIS A 18 25.24 -3.08 1.83
N PHE A 19 26.31 -2.46 1.31
CA PHE A 19 27.01 -2.94 0.12
C PHE A 19 27.60 -4.33 0.31
N TYR A 20 28.25 -4.58 1.45
CA TYR A 20 28.80 -5.90 1.73
C TYR A 20 27.69 -6.97 1.83
N SER A 21 26.59 -6.65 2.52
CA SER A 21 25.44 -7.55 2.65
C SER A 21 24.82 -7.88 1.28
N PHE A 22 24.66 -6.87 0.41
CA PHE A 22 24.16 -7.08 -0.95
C PHE A 22 25.15 -7.81 -1.84
N TYR A 23 26.44 -7.60 -1.65
CA TYR A 23 27.47 -8.34 -2.37
C TYR A 23 27.42 -9.83 -2.02
N GLU A 24 27.23 -10.20 -0.74
CA GLU A 24 27.07 -11.59 -0.33
C GLU A 24 25.80 -12.24 -0.92
N VAL A 25 24.69 -11.49 -1.02
CA VAL A 25 23.47 -11.97 -1.72
C VAL A 25 23.70 -12.13 -3.21
N TYR A 26 24.36 -11.17 -3.85
CA TYR A 26 24.72 -11.24 -5.26
C TYR A 26 25.62 -12.45 -5.54
N LYS A 27 26.64 -12.67 -4.70
CA LYS A 27 27.55 -13.81 -4.80
C LYS A 27 26.78 -15.13 -4.68
N ALA A 28 25.94 -15.27 -3.65
CA ALA A 28 25.10 -16.46 -3.49
C ALA A 28 24.15 -16.68 -4.67
N SER A 29 23.61 -15.59 -5.24
CA SER A 29 22.75 -15.63 -6.44
C SER A 29 23.50 -16.15 -7.66
N ARG A 30 24.78 -15.79 -7.85
CA ARG A 30 25.60 -16.30 -8.95
C ARG A 30 26.04 -17.73 -8.73
N GLU A 31 26.46 -18.08 -7.51
CA GLU A 31 26.92 -19.43 -7.17
C GLU A 31 25.83 -20.49 -7.36
N HIS A 32 24.57 -20.14 -7.08
CA HIS A 32 23.43 -21.05 -7.17
C HIS A 32 22.52 -20.75 -8.36
N GLU A 33 22.98 -20.00 -9.37
CA GLU A 33 22.15 -19.56 -10.50
C GLU A 33 21.51 -20.74 -11.24
N GLU A 34 22.26 -21.80 -11.53
CA GLU A 34 21.72 -22.99 -12.24
C GLU A 34 20.67 -23.72 -11.42
N GLN A 35 20.89 -23.88 -10.12
CA GLN A 35 19.93 -24.52 -9.21
C GLN A 35 18.64 -23.69 -9.12
N LEU A 36 18.77 -22.37 -8.95
CA LEU A 36 17.64 -21.45 -8.86
C LEU A 36 16.88 -21.36 -10.19
N ASP A 37 17.58 -21.44 -11.32
CA ASP A 37 16.97 -21.47 -12.64
C ASP A 37 16.14 -22.74 -12.87
N GLN A 38 16.66 -23.90 -12.47
CA GLN A 38 15.92 -25.16 -12.55
C GLN A 38 14.68 -25.17 -11.65
N GLU A 39 14.75 -24.55 -10.46
CA GLU A 39 13.67 -24.57 -9.48
C GLU A 39 12.61 -23.47 -9.74
N PHE A 40 13.02 -22.29 -10.20
CA PHE A 40 12.16 -21.10 -10.30
C PHE A 40 12.04 -20.49 -11.71
N ASP A 41 12.67 -21.08 -12.72
CA ASP A 41 12.63 -20.63 -14.13
C ASP A 41 13.03 -19.15 -14.29
N LEU A 42 14.32 -18.86 -14.10
CA LEU A 42 14.82 -17.49 -14.17
C LEU A 42 14.83 -17.00 -15.62
N VAL A 43 14.20 -15.85 -15.86
CA VAL A 43 13.98 -15.39 -17.24
C VAL A 43 15.11 -14.49 -17.71
N ILE A 44 15.62 -14.75 -18.92
CA ILE A 44 16.63 -13.89 -19.56
C ILE A 44 16.00 -12.52 -19.84
N GLY A 45 16.48 -11.47 -19.17
CA GLY A 45 16.02 -10.10 -19.42
C GLY A 45 16.83 -9.40 -20.50
N THR A 46 16.14 -8.58 -21.30
CA THR A 46 16.74 -7.82 -22.39
C THR A 46 17.36 -6.49 -21.95
N LEU A 47 17.04 -6.00 -20.76
CA LEU A 47 17.42 -4.67 -20.27
C LEU A 47 18.90 -4.56 -19.86
N PHE A 48 19.47 -5.61 -19.26
CA PHE A 48 20.83 -5.60 -18.72
C PHE A 48 21.71 -6.67 -19.36
N GLY A 49 21.82 -6.64 -20.69
CA GLY A 49 22.80 -7.46 -21.42
C GLY A 49 22.57 -8.98 -21.32
N GLY A 50 21.32 -9.43 -21.14
CA GLY A 50 20.99 -10.86 -21.10
C GLY A 50 21.09 -11.51 -19.72
N LEU A 51 21.28 -10.75 -18.64
CA LEU A 51 21.24 -11.30 -17.28
C LEU A 51 19.87 -11.93 -16.99
N LYS A 52 19.88 -13.11 -16.34
CA LYS A 52 18.64 -13.73 -15.85
C LYS A 52 18.01 -12.89 -14.74
N LYS A 53 16.68 -12.94 -14.66
CA LYS A 53 15.82 -12.15 -13.78
C LYS A 53 15.05 -13.07 -12.83
N ASP A 54 15.06 -12.73 -11.55
CA ASP A 54 14.14 -13.31 -10.57
C ASP A 54 12.72 -12.71 -10.76
N ARG A 55 11.74 -13.57 -11.09
CA ARG A 55 10.32 -13.21 -11.26
C ARG A 55 9.43 -13.74 -10.14
N THR A 56 10.01 -14.31 -9.09
CA THR A 56 9.26 -15.01 -8.04
C THR A 56 8.48 -14.05 -7.11
N ASP A 57 8.76 -12.74 -7.11
CA ASP A 57 7.84 -11.76 -6.50
C ASP A 57 6.57 -11.63 -7.34
N PHE A 58 5.51 -12.32 -6.89
CA PHE A 58 4.21 -12.34 -7.57
C PHE A 58 3.67 -10.93 -7.82
N GLU A 59 3.72 -10.04 -6.84
CA GLU A 59 3.13 -8.69 -6.96
C GLU A 59 3.86 -7.85 -8.02
N TRP A 60 5.20 -7.82 -8.01
CA TRP A 60 5.99 -7.11 -9.01
C TRP A 60 5.73 -7.64 -10.42
N SER A 61 5.81 -8.96 -10.59
CA SER A 61 5.55 -9.62 -11.88
C SER A 61 4.10 -9.35 -12.36
N PHE A 62 3.12 -9.48 -11.47
CA PHE A 62 1.72 -9.19 -11.75
C PHE A 62 1.52 -7.76 -12.27
N TRP A 63 2.03 -6.75 -11.56
CA TRP A 63 1.82 -5.35 -11.94
C TRP A 63 2.66 -4.93 -13.15
N MET A 64 3.93 -5.35 -13.23
CA MET A 64 4.86 -4.86 -14.25
C MET A 64 4.75 -5.58 -15.59
N GLU A 65 4.27 -6.82 -15.60
CA GLU A 65 4.22 -7.61 -16.83
C GLU A 65 2.79 -7.72 -17.34
N TRP A 66 1.86 -8.21 -16.51
CA TRP A 66 0.46 -8.36 -16.90
C TRP A 66 -0.32 -7.05 -16.75
N GLY A 67 -0.26 -6.44 -15.56
CA GLY A 67 -1.01 -5.23 -15.21
C GLY A 67 -0.65 -4.05 -16.10
N LYS A 68 0.65 -3.83 -16.35
CA LYS A 68 1.15 -2.77 -17.24
C LYS A 68 0.51 -2.83 -18.63
N GLN A 69 0.40 -4.01 -19.24
CA GLN A 69 -0.14 -4.15 -20.60
C GLN A 69 -1.62 -3.75 -20.69
N ARG A 70 -2.39 -4.00 -19.62
CA ARG A 70 -3.83 -3.75 -19.58
C ARG A 70 -4.21 -2.39 -19.02
N LEU A 71 -3.52 -1.93 -17.96
CA LEU A 71 -3.93 -0.78 -17.16
C LEU A 71 -3.27 0.53 -17.61
N VAL A 72 -2.08 0.49 -18.22
CA VAL A 72 -1.36 1.73 -18.60
C VAL A 72 -2.19 2.63 -19.49
N TRP A 73 -2.91 2.05 -20.46
CA TRP A 73 -3.75 2.79 -21.40
C TRP A 73 -4.96 3.44 -20.73
N LEU A 74 -5.49 2.81 -19.68
CA LEU A 74 -6.61 3.36 -18.92
C LEU A 74 -6.14 4.43 -17.93
N LEU A 75 -4.93 4.31 -17.39
CA LEU A 75 -4.32 5.37 -16.60
C LEU A 75 -4.00 6.60 -17.46
N LEU A 76 -3.51 6.40 -18.69
CA LEU A 76 -3.31 7.47 -19.67
C LEU A 76 -4.64 8.07 -20.14
N GLY A 77 -5.66 7.24 -20.36
CA GLY A 77 -7.00 7.70 -20.68
C GLY A 77 -7.63 8.53 -19.56
N HIS A 78 -7.46 8.11 -18.29
CA HIS A 78 -7.86 8.89 -17.12
C HIS A 78 -7.17 10.25 -17.12
N LEU A 79 -5.85 10.29 -17.35
CA LEU A 79 -5.11 11.53 -17.43
C LEU A 79 -5.69 12.45 -18.51
N ALA A 80 -5.92 11.94 -19.72
CA ALA A 80 -6.50 12.72 -20.82
C ALA A 80 -7.90 13.26 -20.46
N VAL A 81 -8.79 12.41 -19.97
CA VAL A 81 -10.16 12.80 -19.56
C VAL A 81 -10.13 13.82 -18.44
N SER A 82 -9.23 13.67 -17.47
CA SER A 82 -9.08 14.60 -16.36
C SER A 82 -8.60 15.98 -16.81
N GLN A 83 -7.60 16.04 -17.70
CA GLN A 83 -7.11 17.31 -18.25
C GLN A 83 -8.18 17.99 -19.11
N MET A 84 -8.94 17.23 -19.92
CA MET A 84 -10.08 17.74 -20.68
C MET A 84 -11.18 18.28 -19.76
N ALA A 85 -11.55 17.54 -18.71
CA ALA A 85 -12.55 17.96 -17.74
C ALA A 85 -12.15 19.24 -17.01
N ASN A 86 -10.86 19.39 -16.68
CA ASN A 86 -10.33 20.62 -16.08
C ASN A 86 -10.49 21.85 -16.98
N GLN A 87 -10.34 21.69 -18.30
CA GLN A 87 -10.44 22.80 -19.26
C GLN A 87 -11.89 23.14 -19.63
N ILE A 88 -12.74 22.11 -19.82
CA ILE A 88 -14.07 22.28 -20.44
C ILE A 88 -15.19 22.36 -19.40
N ALA A 89 -15.14 21.55 -18.35
CA ALA A 89 -16.29 21.28 -17.48
C ALA A 89 -15.88 21.05 -16.02
N ARG A 90 -15.04 21.95 -15.48
CA ARG A 90 -14.45 21.81 -14.14
C ARG A 90 -15.46 21.49 -13.04
N LYS A 91 -16.63 22.14 -13.09
CA LYS A 91 -17.73 21.93 -12.13
C LYS A 91 -18.25 20.49 -12.12
N TYR A 92 -18.22 19.80 -13.26
CA TYR A 92 -18.73 18.43 -13.42
C TYR A 92 -17.63 17.37 -13.35
N ARG A 93 -16.40 17.77 -13.05
CA ARG A 93 -15.23 16.90 -13.08
C ARG A 93 -15.37 15.64 -12.22
N PRO A 94 -15.82 15.69 -10.95
CA PRO A 94 -15.99 14.47 -10.16
C PRO A 94 -16.85 13.44 -10.90
N TRP A 95 -17.95 13.89 -11.51
CA TRP A 95 -18.87 13.03 -12.26
C TRP A 95 -18.26 12.48 -13.54
N ILE A 96 -17.51 13.30 -14.29
CA ILE A 96 -16.79 12.85 -15.49
C ILE A 96 -15.78 11.76 -15.11
N LEU A 97 -15.00 11.97 -14.05
CA LEU A 97 -14.03 10.99 -13.57
C LEU A 97 -14.71 9.72 -13.05
N THR A 98 -15.85 9.83 -12.37
CA THR A 98 -16.66 8.67 -11.96
C THR A 98 -17.10 7.86 -13.16
N THR A 99 -17.66 8.51 -14.19
CA THR A 99 -18.12 7.82 -15.40
C THR A 99 -16.96 7.14 -16.13
N TYR A 100 -15.80 7.79 -16.19
CA TYR A 100 -14.59 7.18 -16.74
C TYR A 100 -14.15 5.97 -15.92
N GLY A 101 -14.11 6.07 -14.59
CA GLY A 101 -13.70 4.98 -13.72
C GLY A 101 -14.65 3.78 -13.78
N MET A 102 -15.96 4.02 -13.87
CA MET A 102 -16.96 2.97 -14.09
C MET A 102 -16.76 2.27 -15.45
N TRP A 103 -16.51 3.05 -16.51
CA TRP A 103 -16.24 2.52 -17.84
C TRP A 103 -14.93 1.73 -17.88
N ALA A 104 -13.85 2.26 -17.31
CA ALA A 104 -12.55 1.60 -17.23
C ALA A 104 -12.62 0.31 -16.41
N CYS A 105 -13.40 0.31 -15.31
CA CYS A 105 -13.72 -0.89 -14.54
C CYS A 105 -14.38 -1.96 -15.42
N TRP A 106 -15.39 -1.59 -16.20
CA TRP A 106 -16.04 -2.52 -17.13
C TRP A 106 -15.08 -3.06 -18.19
N CYS A 107 -14.25 -2.19 -18.79
CA CYS A 107 -13.27 -2.62 -19.79
C CYS A 107 -12.29 -3.67 -19.29
N VAL A 108 -11.93 -3.64 -18.00
CA VAL A 108 -10.90 -4.54 -17.43
C VAL A 108 -11.49 -5.73 -16.71
N LEU A 109 -12.52 -5.51 -15.87
CA LEU A 109 -13.09 -6.53 -15.00
C LEU A 109 -14.36 -7.17 -15.57
N GLY A 110 -14.83 -6.70 -16.73
CA GLY A 110 -16.06 -7.17 -17.36
C GLY A 110 -17.32 -6.75 -16.60
N ALA A 111 -18.47 -7.18 -17.11
CA ALA A 111 -19.77 -6.86 -16.53
C ALA A 111 -19.95 -7.47 -15.13
N GLN A 112 -19.50 -8.72 -14.93
CA GLN A 112 -19.63 -9.45 -13.66
C GLN A 112 -18.80 -8.82 -12.54
N GLY A 113 -17.52 -8.54 -12.78
CA GLY A 113 -16.66 -7.88 -11.79
C GLY A 113 -17.14 -6.47 -11.44
N THR A 114 -17.58 -5.72 -12.45
CA THR A 114 -18.16 -4.38 -12.23
C THR A 114 -19.45 -4.43 -11.42
N ALA A 115 -20.35 -5.37 -11.73
CA ALA A 115 -21.57 -5.59 -10.96
C ALA A 115 -21.28 -5.95 -9.50
N MET A 116 -20.24 -6.75 -9.23
CA MET A 116 -19.82 -7.11 -7.88
C MET A 116 -19.35 -5.89 -7.08
N ILE A 117 -18.59 -4.98 -7.70
CA ILE A 117 -18.14 -3.73 -7.06
C ILE A 117 -19.32 -2.81 -6.75
N PHE A 118 -20.29 -2.69 -7.68
CA PHE A 118 -21.55 -1.99 -7.42
C PHE A 118 -22.33 -2.61 -6.27
N LEU A 119 -22.44 -3.94 -6.23
CA LEU A 119 -23.15 -4.66 -5.19
C LEU A 119 -22.55 -4.36 -3.81
N HIS A 120 -21.22 -4.51 -3.66
CA HIS A 120 -20.52 -4.19 -2.41
C HIS A 120 -20.77 -2.73 -1.98
N THR A 121 -20.68 -1.79 -2.94
CA THR A 121 -20.88 -0.36 -2.70
C THR A 121 -22.31 -0.04 -2.26
N ILE A 122 -23.32 -0.60 -2.93
CA ILE A 122 -24.74 -0.39 -2.62
C ILE A 122 -25.09 -1.01 -1.28
N VAL A 123 -24.62 -2.24 -1.01
CA VAL A 123 -24.85 -2.91 0.29
C VAL A 123 -24.25 -2.07 1.42
N ALA A 124 -22.99 -1.63 1.28
CA ALA A 124 -22.36 -0.77 2.27
C ALA A 124 -23.10 0.56 2.47
N PHE A 125 -23.59 1.18 1.38
CA PHE A 125 -24.39 2.41 1.45
C PHE A 125 -25.71 2.21 2.18
N CYS A 126 -26.44 1.13 1.87
CA CYS A 126 -27.71 0.79 2.51
C CYS A 126 -27.51 0.54 4.01
N VAL A 127 -26.46 -0.19 4.39
CA VAL A 127 -26.13 -0.42 5.81
C VAL A 127 -25.74 0.88 6.51
N ALA A 128 -25.02 1.79 5.83
CA ALA A 128 -24.68 3.10 6.39
C ALA A 128 -25.92 3.95 6.73
N GLN A 129 -27.06 3.75 6.06
CA GLN A 129 -28.30 4.50 6.36
C GLN A 129 -28.82 4.24 7.78
N PHE A 130 -28.52 3.07 8.37
CA PHE A 130 -28.86 2.79 9.76
C PHE A 130 -28.00 3.55 10.77
N ARG A 131 -26.92 4.21 10.33
CA ARG A 131 -26.01 5.03 11.14
C ARG A 131 -25.43 4.31 12.35
N SER A 132 -25.25 2.99 12.23
CA SER A 132 -24.61 2.17 13.25
C SER A 132 -23.18 1.87 12.84
N LEU A 133 -22.23 2.27 13.69
CA LEU A 133 -20.81 1.94 13.52
C LEU A 133 -20.59 0.43 13.52
N PHE A 134 -21.30 -0.27 14.41
CA PHE A 134 -21.23 -1.73 14.51
C PHE A 134 -21.71 -2.40 13.22
N LEU A 135 -22.89 -2.02 12.72
CA LEU A 135 -23.42 -2.61 11.48
C LEU A 135 -22.54 -2.29 10.27
N SER A 136 -21.98 -1.09 10.20
CA SER A 136 -21.08 -0.68 9.12
C SER A 136 -19.78 -1.50 9.10
N TRP A 137 -19.18 -1.73 10.27
CA TRP A 137 -18.01 -2.60 10.42
C TRP A 137 -18.34 -4.06 10.14
N LEU A 138 -19.44 -4.58 10.70
CA LEU A 138 -19.90 -5.94 10.46
C LEU A 138 -20.12 -6.19 8.97
N CYS A 139 -20.79 -5.27 8.27
CA CYS A 139 -20.99 -5.32 6.83
C CYS A 139 -19.65 -5.35 6.07
N SER A 140 -18.71 -4.47 6.43
CA SER A 140 -17.40 -4.42 5.78
C SER A 140 -16.60 -5.72 5.96
N LEU A 141 -16.60 -6.29 7.18
CA LEU A 141 -15.94 -7.54 7.48
C LEU A 141 -16.61 -8.73 6.78
N LEU A 142 -17.94 -8.75 6.67
CA LEU A 142 -18.68 -9.77 5.92
C LEU A 142 -18.40 -9.68 4.42
N LEU A 143 -18.42 -8.47 3.84
CA LEU A 143 -18.07 -8.24 2.43
C LEU A 143 -16.60 -8.61 2.13
N LEU A 144 -15.70 -8.42 3.08
CA LEU A 144 -14.32 -8.89 2.96
C LEU A 144 -14.22 -10.42 3.11
N SER A 145 -15.04 -11.02 3.99
CA SER A 145 -15.15 -12.48 4.15
C SER A 145 -15.60 -13.16 2.87
N THR A 146 -16.55 -12.57 2.13
CA THR A 146 -17.06 -13.15 0.89
C THR A 146 -15.98 -13.31 -0.17
N LEU A 147 -14.89 -12.54 -0.10
CA LEU A 147 -13.77 -12.69 -1.03
C LEU A 147 -13.04 -14.03 -0.86
N ARG A 148 -13.19 -14.69 0.30
CA ARG A 148 -12.50 -15.92 0.70
C ARG A 148 -13.43 -17.11 0.92
N LEU A 149 -14.74 -16.92 0.78
CA LEU A 149 -15.67 -18.06 0.81
C LEU A 149 -15.40 -18.90 -0.43
N GLN A 150 -15.10 -20.18 -0.24
CA GLN A 150 -14.66 -21.07 -1.32
C GLN A 150 -15.64 -21.06 -2.51
N ASP A 151 -16.93 -21.19 -2.25
CA ASP A 151 -17.95 -21.17 -3.32
C ASP A 151 -17.97 -19.85 -4.11
N VAL A 152 -17.78 -18.72 -3.41
CA VAL A 152 -17.75 -17.38 -4.03
C VAL A 152 -16.44 -17.17 -4.78
N GLU A 153 -15.33 -17.69 -4.26
CA GLU A 153 -14.04 -17.71 -4.93
C GLU A 153 -14.10 -18.51 -6.24
N GLU A 154 -14.59 -19.74 -6.21
CA GLU A 154 -14.75 -20.58 -7.40
C GLU A 154 -15.68 -19.93 -8.44
N MET A 155 -16.79 -19.34 -8.00
CA MET A 155 -17.69 -18.58 -8.86
C MET A 155 -16.96 -17.41 -9.55
N LYS A 156 -16.24 -16.58 -8.79
CA LYS A 156 -15.49 -15.44 -9.33
C LYS A 156 -14.37 -15.89 -10.28
N ARG A 157 -13.66 -16.97 -9.95
CA ARG A 157 -12.63 -17.56 -10.83
C ARG A 157 -13.24 -18.00 -12.15
N GLY A 158 -14.42 -18.62 -12.12
CA GLY A 158 -15.16 -19.05 -13.32
C GLY A 158 -15.62 -17.93 -14.27
N TRP A 159 -15.59 -16.66 -13.84
CA TRP A 159 -15.92 -15.51 -14.69
C TRP A 159 -14.78 -15.12 -15.65
N TYR A 160 -13.56 -15.53 -15.33
CA TYR A 160 -12.36 -15.05 -16.00
C TYR A 160 -11.64 -16.16 -16.75
N LYS A 161 -10.91 -15.78 -17.80
CA LYS A 161 -10.11 -16.74 -18.58
C LYS A 161 -8.75 -16.97 -17.95
N THR A 162 -8.24 -15.99 -17.22
CA THR A 162 -6.93 -16.04 -16.60
C THR A 162 -7.00 -15.73 -15.11
N GLU A 163 -6.14 -16.39 -14.34
CA GLU A 163 -5.97 -16.16 -12.91
C GLU A 163 -5.65 -14.68 -12.58
N ASN A 164 -4.91 -14.00 -13.45
CA ASN A 164 -4.56 -12.60 -13.24
C ASN A 164 -5.77 -11.65 -13.29
N GLU A 165 -6.77 -11.93 -14.12
CA GLU A 165 -8.02 -11.14 -14.14
C GLU A 165 -8.80 -11.31 -12.82
N TYR A 166 -8.86 -12.55 -12.32
CA TYR A 166 -9.42 -12.84 -11.01
C TYR A 166 -8.66 -12.13 -9.88
N TYR A 167 -7.34 -12.21 -9.87
CA TYR A 167 -6.52 -11.52 -8.87
C TYR A 167 -6.70 -10.01 -8.92
N LEU A 168 -6.86 -9.42 -10.11
CA LEU A 168 -7.17 -8.00 -10.23
C LEU A 168 -8.52 -7.66 -9.59
N LEU A 169 -9.56 -8.47 -9.81
CA LEU A 169 -10.85 -8.28 -9.12
C LEU A 169 -10.68 -8.37 -7.60
N GLN A 170 -9.92 -9.36 -7.12
CA GLN A 170 -9.66 -9.55 -5.70
C GLN A 170 -8.92 -8.35 -5.08
N PHE A 171 -7.82 -7.89 -5.69
CA PHE A 171 -7.11 -6.67 -5.26
C PHE A 171 -8.05 -5.47 -5.22
N THR A 172 -8.86 -5.29 -6.27
CA THR A 172 -9.82 -4.19 -6.36
C THR A 172 -10.83 -4.24 -5.23
N LEU A 173 -11.50 -5.37 -5.00
CA LEU A 173 -12.51 -5.51 -3.95
C LEU A 173 -11.91 -5.31 -2.54
N THR A 174 -10.70 -5.82 -2.30
CA THR A 174 -9.97 -5.65 -1.05
C THR A 174 -9.62 -4.18 -0.80
N VAL A 175 -9.11 -3.46 -1.79
CA VAL A 175 -8.81 -2.02 -1.65
C VAL A 175 -10.11 -1.21 -1.51
N ARG A 176 -11.12 -1.47 -2.35
CA ARG A 176 -12.41 -0.77 -2.30
C ARG A 176 -13.13 -0.98 -0.97
N CYS A 177 -12.84 -2.07 -0.25
CA CYS A 177 -13.32 -2.28 1.12
C CYS A 177 -13.04 -1.11 2.03
N LEU A 178 -11.79 -0.64 2.06
CA LEU A 178 -11.40 0.50 2.88
C LEU A 178 -12.16 1.77 2.49
N TYR A 179 -12.47 1.96 1.21
CA TYR A 179 -13.17 3.14 0.71
C TYR A 179 -14.64 3.13 1.15
N TYR A 180 -15.40 2.06 0.90
CA TYR A 180 -16.79 2.04 1.35
C TYR A 180 -16.91 2.00 2.88
N THR A 181 -15.96 1.38 3.60
CA THR A 181 -15.90 1.46 5.08
C THR A 181 -15.65 2.90 5.55
N SER A 182 -14.67 3.60 4.97
CA SER A 182 -14.40 5.01 5.27
C SER A 182 -15.65 5.86 5.08
N PHE A 183 -16.34 5.72 3.93
CA PHE A 183 -17.59 6.43 3.69
C PHE A 183 -18.65 6.11 4.75
N SER A 184 -18.92 4.84 5.03
CA SER A 184 -19.98 4.42 5.95
C SER A 184 -19.75 4.93 7.36
N LEU A 185 -18.50 4.91 7.86
CA LEU A 185 -18.18 5.40 9.20
C LEU A 185 -18.28 6.94 9.28
N GLU A 186 -17.79 7.66 8.28
CA GLU A 186 -17.95 9.12 8.22
C GLU A 186 -19.42 9.53 8.10
N PHE A 187 -20.22 8.76 7.36
CA PHE A 187 -21.66 8.97 7.28
C PHE A 187 -22.34 8.82 8.64
N CYS A 188 -21.88 7.89 9.48
CA CYS A 188 -22.37 7.72 10.85
C CYS A 188 -21.99 8.91 11.76
N TRP A 189 -20.78 9.46 11.61
CA TRP A 189 -20.27 10.56 12.43
C TRP A 189 -20.77 11.95 12.04
N GLN A 190 -21.39 12.10 10.87
CA GLN A 190 -21.98 13.35 10.40
C GLN A 190 -23.08 13.91 11.34
N GLN A 191 -22.87 15.12 11.86
CA GLN A 191 -23.90 15.89 12.56
C GLN A 191 -24.90 16.52 11.56
N LEU A 192 -26.21 16.33 11.78
CA LEU A 192 -27.25 17.06 11.03
C LEU A 192 -27.33 18.52 11.52
N PRO A 193 -27.63 19.54 10.67
CA PRO A 193 -28.26 19.46 9.33
C PRO A 193 -27.33 19.82 8.14
N ALA A 194 -26.08 20.21 8.37
CA ALA A 194 -25.27 20.97 7.40
C ALA A 194 -24.54 20.12 6.31
N GLY A 195 -24.44 18.80 6.44
CA GLY A 195 -23.58 17.95 5.60
C GLY A 195 -24.25 17.12 4.49
N ARG A 196 -25.59 17.16 4.35
CA ARG A 196 -26.34 16.16 3.55
C ARG A 196 -25.98 16.09 2.06
N THR A 197 -25.47 17.14 1.45
CA THR A 197 -25.25 17.17 -0.01
C THR A 197 -24.12 16.23 -0.45
N PHE A 198 -23.06 16.12 0.35
CA PHE A 198 -21.85 15.37 -0.04
C PHE A 198 -21.85 13.93 0.44
N TYR A 199 -22.66 13.61 1.44
CA TYR A 199 -22.80 12.27 1.99
C TYR A 199 -23.95 11.54 1.29
N SER A 200 -23.82 11.39 -0.03
CA SER A 200 -24.83 10.80 -0.91
C SER A 200 -24.22 9.70 -1.78
N LEU A 201 -25.08 8.81 -2.30
CA LEU A 201 -24.66 7.69 -3.14
C LEU A 201 -23.80 8.14 -4.34
N PRO A 202 -24.10 9.23 -5.07
CA PRO A 202 -23.26 9.68 -6.16
C PRO A 202 -21.81 9.99 -5.73
N TRP A 203 -21.64 10.65 -4.57
CA TRP A 203 -20.31 10.96 -4.05
C TRP A 203 -19.57 9.73 -3.54
N MET A 204 -20.30 8.76 -2.97
CA MET A 204 -19.73 7.45 -2.67
C MET A 204 -19.24 6.75 -3.94
N MET A 205 -20.00 6.81 -5.04
CA MET A 205 -19.58 6.26 -6.33
C MET A 205 -18.36 7.00 -6.88
N ALA A 206 -18.32 8.33 -6.78
CA ALA A 206 -17.15 9.12 -7.19
C ALA A 206 -15.89 8.76 -6.41
N TYR A 207 -16.03 8.48 -5.11
CA TYR A 207 -14.94 8.07 -4.26
C TYR A 207 -14.47 6.63 -4.53
N VAL A 208 -15.42 5.69 -4.66
CA VAL A 208 -15.12 4.28 -4.93
C VAL A 208 -14.53 4.09 -6.31
N PHE A 209 -15.06 4.75 -7.35
CA PHE A 209 -14.63 4.61 -8.75
C PHE A 209 -13.57 5.64 -9.18
N TYR A 210 -12.93 6.34 -8.25
CA TYR A 210 -11.80 7.19 -8.61
C TYR A 210 -10.63 6.33 -9.13
N TYR A 211 -10.47 6.33 -10.45
CA TYR A 211 -9.68 5.32 -11.17
C TYR A 211 -8.20 5.22 -10.78
N PRO A 212 -7.46 6.32 -10.53
CA PRO A 212 -6.03 6.25 -10.27
C PRO A 212 -5.66 5.29 -9.15
N VAL A 213 -6.39 5.30 -8.05
CA VAL A 213 -6.14 4.45 -6.87
C VAL A 213 -7.06 3.24 -6.80
N PHE A 214 -7.82 2.95 -7.87
CA PHE A 214 -8.93 2.00 -7.86
C PHE A 214 -8.49 0.57 -7.54
N HIS A 215 -7.48 0.08 -8.25
CA HIS A 215 -6.96 -1.28 -8.10
C HIS A 215 -5.85 -1.38 -7.05
N ASN A 216 -4.99 -0.35 -6.97
CA ASN A 216 -3.88 -0.26 -6.04
C ASN A 216 -3.45 1.22 -5.90
N GLY A 217 -2.85 1.59 -4.78
CA GLY A 217 -2.34 2.93 -4.53
C GLY A 217 -2.60 3.43 -3.11
N PRO A 218 -2.12 4.64 -2.80
CA PRO A 218 -2.29 5.22 -1.47
C PRO A 218 -3.77 5.44 -1.16
N ILE A 219 -4.18 5.08 0.05
CA ILE A 219 -5.55 5.23 0.52
C ILE A 219 -5.78 6.67 0.95
N LEU A 220 -6.81 7.31 0.41
CA LEU A 220 -7.26 8.63 0.82
C LEU A 220 -8.58 8.48 1.55
N SER A 221 -8.77 9.12 2.71
CA SER A 221 -10.04 9.06 3.44
C SER A 221 -11.16 9.80 2.71
N PHE A 222 -12.42 9.44 2.96
CA PHE A 222 -13.55 10.08 2.31
C PHE A 222 -13.61 11.62 2.50
N PRO A 223 -13.40 12.19 3.71
CA PRO A 223 -13.45 13.63 3.92
C PRO A 223 -12.34 14.37 3.17
N GLU A 224 -11.14 13.79 3.11
CA GLU A 224 -10.01 14.36 2.37
C GLU A 224 -10.28 14.33 0.86
N PHE A 225 -10.81 13.22 0.33
CA PHE A 225 -11.16 13.11 -1.07
C PHE A 225 -12.20 14.18 -1.48
N ILE A 226 -13.29 14.32 -0.71
CA ILE A 226 -14.33 15.32 -0.98
C ILE A 226 -13.78 16.74 -0.86
N GLY A 227 -13.05 17.03 0.22
CA GLY A 227 -12.47 18.35 0.44
C GLY A 227 -11.52 18.76 -0.70
N GLN A 228 -10.63 17.85 -1.10
CA GLN A 228 -9.71 18.09 -2.21
C GLN A 228 -10.39 18.14 -3.58
N MET A 229 -11.47 17.39 -3.80
CA MET A 229 -12.26 17.48 -5.04
C MET A 229 -13.01 18.81 -5.18
N GLN A 230 -13.36 19.44 -4.06
CA GLN A 230 -14.08 20.72 -4.05
C GLN A 230 -13.16 21.93 -4.12
N GLN A 231 -12.07 21.92 -3.35
CA GLN A 231 -11.18 23.08 -3.16
C GLN A 231 -10.08 23.20 -4.21
N GLN A 232 -10.29 22.63 -5.40
CA GLN A 232 -9.21 22.56 -6.38
C GLN A 232 -8.79 23.97 -6.81
N GLU A 233 -7.51 24.25 -6.69
CA GLU A 233 -6.83 25.40 -7.28
C GLU A 233 -6.55 25.09 -8.77
N PRO A 234 -6.63 26.08 -9.67
CA PRO A 234 -6.29 25.85 -11.08
C PRO A 234 -4.80 25.49 -11.20
N CYS A 235 -4.49 24.23 -11.53
CA CYS A 235 -3.14 23.84 -11.88
C CYS A 235 -2.74 24.48 -13.20
N SER A 236 -1.81 25.43 -13.17
CA SER A 236 -1.19 25.98 -14.38
C SER A 236 -0.59 24.85 -15.23
N LEU A 237 -0.78 24.91 -16.55
CA LEU A 237 -0.21 23.93 -17.49
C LEU A 237 1.30 23.76 -17.30
N LYS A 238 2.04 24.84 -17.05
CA LYS A 238 3.50 24.80 -16.79
C LYS A 238 3.82 24.00 -15.53
N MET A 239 3.02 24.17 -14.47
CA MET A 239 3.18 23.43 -13.22
C MET A 239 2.85 21.95 -13.42
N SER A 240 1.78 21.63 -14.17
CA SER A 240 1.40 20.26 -14.51
C SER A 240 2.51 19.52 -15.27
N VAL A 241 3.11 20.15 -16.28
CA VAL A 241 4.23 19.56 -17.05
C VAL A 241 5.46 19.34 -16.16
N SER A 242 5.79 20.30 -15.28
CA SER A 242 6.93 20.14 -14.36
C SER A 242 6.70 19.00 -13.36
N VAL A 243 5.47 18.85 -12.85
CA VAL A 243 5.09 17.76 -11.94
C VAL A 243 5.16 16.42 -12.67
N LEU A 244 4.65 16.35 -13.89
CA LEU A 244 4.71 15.16 -14.74
C LEU A 244 6.16 14.74 -15.01
N ALA A 245 7.02 15.66 -15.50
CA ALA A 245 8.40 15.36 -15.82
C ALA A 245 9.20 14.87 -14.60
N ARG A 246 9.06 15.56 -13.45
CA ARG A 246 9.73 15.15 -12.20
C ARG A 246 9.20 13.81 -11.69
N GLY A 247 7.88 13.61 -11.77
CA GLY A 247 7.21 12.37 -11.37
C GLY A 247 7.67 11.18 -12.19
N LEU A 248 7.65 11.30 -13.52
CA LEU A 248 8.10 10.27 -14.45
C LEU A 248 9.60 9.98 -14.29
N GLY A 249 10.44 11.01 -14.14
CA GLY A 249 11.88 10.82 -13.89
C GLY A 249 12.14 10.02 -12.61
N ARG A 250 11.47 10.36 -11.50
CA ARG A 250 11.58 9.61 -10.25
C ARG A 250 11.09 8.17 -10.39
N LEU A 251 9.93 7.97 -11.02
CA LEU A 251 9.35 6.64 -11.26
C LEU A 251 10.27 5.77 -12.10
N PHE A 252 10.85 6.33 -13.17
CA PHE A 252 11.79 5.64 -14.02
C PHE A 252 13.04 5.22 -13.24
N CYS A 253 13.63 6.11 -12.45
CA CYS A 253 14.79 5.78 -11.60
C CYS A 253 14.46 4.66 -10.60
N CYS A 254 13.31 4.72 -9.92
CA CYS A 254 12.90 3.68 -8.98
C CYS A 254 12.61 2.34 -9.68
N TRP A 255 11.98 2.37 -10.86
CA TRP A 255 11.72 1.17 -11.65
C TRP A 255 13.02 0.54 -12.15
N CYS A 256 13.96 1.32 -12.69
CA CYS A 256 15.28 0.82 -13.09
C CYS A 256 16.03 0.22 -11.89
N LEU A 257 15.94 0.83 -10.70
CA LEU A 257 16.53 0.29 -9.49
C LEU A 257 15.91 -1.05 -9.10
N ALA A 258 14.57 -1.17 -9.11
CA ALA A 258 13.89 -2.43 -8.83
C ALA A 258 14.27 -3.53 -9.82
N GLU A 259 14.27 -3.22 -11.12
CA GLU A 259 14.70 -4.16 -12.18
C GLU A 259 16.17 -4.58 -11.99
N LEU A 260 17.06 -3.63 -11.67
CA LEU A 260 18.45 -3.94 -11.39
C LEU A 260 18.59 -4.88 -10.17
N MET A 261 17.83 -4.65 -9.09
CA MET A 261 17.87 -5.49 -7.90
C MET A 261 17.49 -6.95 -8.21
N VAL A 262 16.41 -7.21 -8.94
CA VAL A 262 15.98 -8.58 -9.29
C VAL A 262 16.86 -9.27 -10.33
N HIS A 263 17.62 -8.49 -11.11
CA HIS A 263 18.62 -9.03 -12.03
C HIS A 263 19.92 -9.40 -11.32
N LEU A 264 20.34 -8.62 -10.33
CA LEU A 264 21.59 -8.85 -9.60
C LEU A 264 21.40 -9.84 -8.46
N MET A 265 20.34 -9.68 -7.66
CA MET A 265 20.07 -10.44 -6.45
C MET A 265 18.79 -11.26 -6.62
N TYR A 266 18.92 -12.59 -6.65
CA TYR A 266 17.80 -13.54 -6.75
C TYR A 266 17.11 -13.74 -5.39
N MET A 267 16.79 -12.62 -4.75
CA MET A 267 16.39 -12.56 -3.35
C MET A 267 15.07 -13.26 -3.05
N HIS A 268 14.13 -13.33 -3.99
CA HIS A 268 12.86 -14.01 -3.77
C HIS A 268 12.98 -15.50 -4.09
N ALA A 269 13.76 -15.87 -5.12
CA ALA A 269 14.06 -17.27 -5.43
C ALA A 269 14.88 -17.95 -4.31
N ILE A 270 15.91 -17.27 -3.79
CA ILE A 270 16.69 -17.77 -2.64
C ILE A 270 15.79 -17.93 -1.41
N TYR A 271 14.88 -16.98 -1.17
CA TYR A 271 13.92 -17.06 -0.07
C TYR A 271 12.93 -18.23 -0.26
N GLY A 272 12.54 -18.53 -1.49
CA GLY A 272 11.66 -19.66 -1.81
C GLY A 272 12.32 -21.03 -1.60
N SER A 273 13.64 -21.12 -1.63
CA SER A 273 14.39 -22.39 -1.52
C SER A 273 14.82 -22.67 -0.08
N ALA A 274 14.02 -23.45 0.65
CA ALA A 274 14.32 -23.84 2.04
C ALA A 274 15.69 -24.55 2.23
N PRO A 275 16.16 -25.43 1.32
CA PRO A 275 17.50 -25.99 1.40
C PRO A 275 18.57 -24.93 1.32
N LEU A 276 18.44 -23.97 0.40
CA LEU A 276 19.42 -22.91 0.20
C LEU A 276 19.49 -21.97 1.41
N LEU A 277 18.35 -21.61 1.99
CA LEU A 277 18.30 -20.82 3.23
C LEU A 277 19.06 -21.46 4.40
N ARG A 278 19.18 -22.79 4.43
CA ARG A 278 19.92 -23.50 5.50
C ARG A 278 21.42 -23.57 5.23
N THR A 279 21.87 -23.39 3.99
CA THR A 279 23.27 -23.55 3.59
C THR A 279 24.00 -22.23 3.44
N VAL A 280 23.30 -21.14 3.09
CA VAL A 280 23.91 -19.82 2.90
C VAL A 280 24.44 -19.24 4.21
N SER A 281 25.44 -18.37 4.10
CA SER A 281 26.09 -17.75 5.25
C SER A 281 25.14 -16.84 6.04
N CYS A 282 25.45 -16.57 7.31
CA CYS A 282 24.69 -15.59 8.12
C CYS A 282 24.70 -14.18 7.50
N TRP A 283 25.78 -13.80 6.83
CA TRP A 283 25.86 -12.53 6.10
C TRP A 283 24.92 -12.49 4.91
N THR A 284 24.83 -13.60 4.16
CA THR A 284 23.88 -13.76 3.06
C THR A 284 22.45 -13.71 3.59
N LEU A 285 22.13 -14.37 4.72
CA LEU A 285 20.79 -14.31 5.33
C LEU A 285 20.40 -12.90 5.77
N GLY A 286 21.32 -12.19 6.45
CA GLY A 286 21.10 -10.80 6.85
C GLY A 286 20.93 -9.88 5.65
N GLY A 287 21.75 -10.07 4.62
CA GLY A 287 21.64 -9.36 3.35
C GLY A 287 20.35 -9.67 2.60
N LEU A 288 19.87 -10.91 2.65
CA LEU A 288 18.62 -11.34 2.03
C LEU A 288 17.43 -10.65 2.68
N ALA A 289 17.37 -10.62 4.02
CA ALA A 289 16.35 -9.90 4.76
C ALA A 289 16.37 -8.40 4.43
N LEU A 290 17.55 -7.80 4.37
CA LEU A 290 17.72 -6.39 4.01
C LEU A 290 17.29 -6.11 2.55
N ALA A 291 17.66 -6.98 1.62
CA ALA A 291 17.33 -6.86 0.19
C ALA A 291 15.83 -6.99 -0.04
N GLN A 292 15.18 -7.96 0.61
CA GLN A 292 13.72 -8.14 0.60
C GLN A 292 12.98 -6.87 1.03
N VAL A 293 13.36 -6.32 2.19
CA VAL A 293 12.70 -5.13 2.75
C VAL A 293 12.95 -3.88 1.90
N LEU A 294 14.17 -3.72 1.36
CA LEU A 294 14.47 -2.59 0.47
C LEU A 294 13.83 -2.74 -0.90
N PHE A 295 13.73 -3.96 -1.44
CA PHE A 295 12.98 -4.19 -2.67
C PHE A 295 11.50 -3.88 -2.46
N PHE A 296 10.90 -4.31 -1.35
CA PHE A 296 9.52 -3.99 -0.99
C PHE A 296 9.30 -2.47 -0.94
N TYR A 297 10.23 -1.73 -0.34
CA TYR A 297 10.22 -0.26 -0.37
C TYR A 297 10.27 0.32 -1.80
N VAL A 298 11.26 -0.08 -2.62
CA VAL A 298 11.42 0.45 -3.99
C VAL A 298 10.23 0.08 -4.87
N LYS A 299 9.70 -1.15 -4.74
CA LYS A 299 8.48 -1.62 -5.40
C LYS A 299 7.32 -0.67 -5.13
N TYR A 300 7.08 -0.32 -3.87
CA TYR A 300 5.95 0.55 -3.49
C TYR A 300 6.16 2.01 -3.93
N LEU A 301 7.41 2.49 -4.06
CA LEU A 301 7.66 3.80 -4.70
C LEU A 301 7.15 3.85 -6.14
N VAL A 302 7.19 2.74 -6.87
CA VAL A 302 6.66 2.64 -8.23
C VAL A 302 5.16 2.42 -8.20
N LEU A 303 4.69 1.37 -7.49
CA LEU A 303 3.29 0.98 -7.46
C LEU A 303 2.38 2.08 -6.90
N PHE A 304 2.80 2.80 -5.86
CA PHE A 304 2.04 3.93 -5.31
C PHE A 304 2.43 5.26 -5.98
N GLY A 305 3.62 5.34 -6.57
CA GLY A 305 4.07 6.57 -7.22
C GLY A 305 3.31 6.89 -8.50
N ILE A 306 2.94 5.88 -9.31
CA ILE A 306 2.11 6.04 -10.52
C ILE A 306 0.75 6.66 -10.17
N PRO A 307 -0.08 6.07 -9.28
CA PRO A 307 -1.38 6.64 -8.92
C PRO A 307 -1.22 7.98 -8.18
N ALA A 308 -0.22 8.13 -7.32
CA ALA A 308 0.06 9.40 -6.66
C ALA A 308 0.45 10.51 -7.66
N LEU A 309 1.10 10.18 -8.78
CA LEU A 309 1.40 11.16 -9.82
C LEU A 309 0.11 11.62 -10.51
N LEU A 310 -0.77 10.70 -10.88
CA LEU A 310 -2.06 11.02 -11.48
C LEU A 310 -2.93 11.85 -10.53
N MET A 311 -2.95 11.52 -9.23
CA MET A 311 -3.61 12.34 -8.20
C MET A 311 -3.09 13.78 -8.20
N ARG A 312 -1.77 13.99 -8.28
CA ARG A 312 -1.20 15.36 -8.33
C ARG A 312 -1.56 16.10 -9.61
N LEU A 313 -1.55 15.42 -10.75
CA LEU A 313 -2.00 15.99 -12.04
C LEU A 313 -3.49 16.29 -12.04
N ASP A 314 -4.23 15.57 -11.21
CA ASP A 314 -5.61 15.81 -10.90
C ASP A 314 -5.81 16.95 -9.87
N GLY A 315 -4.76 17.55 -9.33
CA GLY A 315 -4.85 18.59 -8.31
C GLY A 315 -5.19 18.07 -6.90
N LEU A 316 -5.15 16.76 -6.67
CA LEU A 316 -5.19 16.17 -5.34
C LEU A 316 -3.78 16.10 -4.74
N THR A 317 -3.72 16.17 -3.43
CA THR A 317 -2.52 15.87 -2.64
C THR A 317 -2.61 14.42 -2.17
N PRO A 318 -1.88 13.48 -2.79
CA PRO A 318 -1.83 12.11 -2.31
C PRO A 318 -1.09 12.03 -0.96
N PRO A 319 -1.38 11.02 -0.13
CA PRO A 319 -0.55 10.68 1.01
C PRO A 319 0.93 10.56 0.62
N PRO A 320 1.86 10.93 1.51
CA PRO A 320 3.29 10.76 1.25
C PRO A 320 3.63 9.31 0.87
N LEU A 321 4.51 9.17 -0.12
CA LEU A 321 5.06 7.86 -0.49
C LEU A 321 5.93 7.31 0.65
N PRO A 322 6.16 5.98 0.68
CA PRO A 322 7.00 5.34 1.69
C PRO A 322 8.33 6.07 1.90
N ARG A 323 8.79 6.12 3.14
CA ARG A 323 10.15 6.55 3.48
C ARG A 323 11.12 5.36 3.46
N CYS A 324 12.40 5.64 3.26
CA CYS A 324 13.44 4.61 3.18
C CYS A 324 13.50 3.79 4.47
N VAL A 325 13.36 2.47 4.34
CA VAL A 325 13.31 1.57 5.50
C VAL A 325 14.64 1.58 6.28
N SER A 326 15.79 1.69 5.61
CA SER A 326 17.10 1.79 6.28
C SER A 326 17.26 3.04 7.14
N THR A 327 16.38 4.03 7.01
CA THR A 327 16.39 5.24 7.85
C THR A 327 15.41 5.15 9.04
N MET A 328 14.64 4.06 9.12
CA MET A 328 13.71 3.82 10.21
C MET A 328 14.43 3.18 11.40
N PHE A 329 14.27 3.79 12.57
CA PHE A 329 14.86 3.33 13.82
C PHE A 329 13.81 2.91 14.87
N SER A 330 12.53 2.91 14.51
CA SER A 330 11.42 2.55 15.40
C SER A 330 10.33 1.77 14.65
N PHE A 331 9.71 0.81 15.33
CA PHE A 331 8.52 0.09 14.85
C PHE A 331 7.36 1.05 14.65
N THR A 332 7.14 1.99 15.59
CA THR A 332 6.10 3.01 15.44
C THR A 332 6.36 3.88 14.20
N GLY A 333 7.61 4.26 13.96
CA GLY A 333 8.00 5.04 12.78
C GLY A 333 7.80 4.27 11.48
N MET A 334 8.17 2.99 11.46
CA MET A 334 7.94 2.09 10.32
C MET A 334 6.45 2.07 9.93
N TRP A 335 5.57 1.81 10.88
CA TRP A 335 4.12 1.76 10.62
C TRP A 335 3.51 3.10 10.23
N ARG A 336 4.07 4.22 10.70
CA ARG A 336 3.59 5.57 10.39
C ARG A 336 3.98 6.05 9.00
N TYR A 337 5.13 5.60 8.49
CA TYR A 337 5.75 6.19 7.30
C TYR A 337 6.01 5.21 6.16
N PHE A 338 5.71 3.92 6.35
CA PHE A 338 5.78 2.93 5.27
C PHE A 338 4.57 3.07 4.33
N ASP A 339 3.35 2.87 4.84
CA ASP A 339 2.11 3.15 4.11
C ASP A 339 1.28 4.17 4.89
N VAL A 340 1.44 5.45 4.52
CA VAL A 340 0.79 6.56 5.23
C VAL A 340 -0.73 6.52 5.07
N GLY A 341 -1.22 6.17 3.88
CA GLY A 341 -2.65 6.13 3.62
C GLY A 341 -3.35 5.04 4.42
N LEU A 342 -2.77 3.84 4.46
CA LEU A 342 -3.27 2.76 5.31
C LEU A 342 -3.16 3.12 6.79
N HIS A 343 -2.03 3.70 7.22
CA HIS A 343 -1.85 4.15 8.59
C HIS A 343 -2.93 5.13 9.04
N ASP A 344 -3.21 6.16 8.24
CA ASP A 344 -4.22 7.18 8.56
C ASP A 344 -5.62 6.55 8.63
N PHE A 345 -5.93 5.61 7.73
CA PHE A 345 -7.16 4.83 7.80
C PHE A 345 -7.26 4.04 9.12
N LEU A 346 -6.22 3.28 9.47
CA LEU A 346 -6.19 2.45 10.67
C LEU A 346 -6.33 3.28 11.94
N ILE A 347 -5.60 4.40 12.03
CA ILE A 347 -5.66 5.27 13.18
C ILE A 347 -7.07 5.85 13.35
N ARG A 348 -7.64 6.38 12.26
CA ARG A 348 -8.93 7.07 12.30
C ARG A 348 -10.12 6.13 12.51
N TYR A 349 -10.13 4.98 11.85
CA TYR A 349 -11.31 4.12 11.78
C TYR A 349 -11.25 2.89 12.69
N VAL A 350 -10.06 2.47 13.13
CA VAL A 350 -9.89 1.28 14.00
C VAL A 350 -9.33 1.68 15.37
N TYR A 351 -8.13 2.26 15.41
CA TYR A 351 -7.41 2.50 16.66
C TYR A 351 -8.13 3.49 17.59
N ILE A 352 -8.50 4.68 17.07
CA ILE A 352 -9.16 5.71 17.88
C ILE A 352 -10.56 5.25 18.35
N PRO A 353 -11.43 4.70 17.48
CA PRO A 353 -12.78 4.27 17.90
C PRO A 353 -12.80 3.13 18.93
N VAL A 354 -11.76 2.28 18.96
CA VAL A 354 -11.63 1.19 19.94
C VAL A 354 -11.16 1.68 21.32
N GLY A 355 -10.82 2.96 21.45
CA GLY A 355 -10.46 3.60 22.71
C GLY A 355 -9.04 4.17 22.74
N GLY A 356 -8.23 3.88 21.73
CA GLY A 356 -6.88 4.40 21.53
C GLY A 356 -6.01 4.35 22.78
N SER A 357 -5.25 5.43 23.02
CA SER A 357 -4.41 5.58 24.21
C SER A 357 -5.15 6.16 25.43
N GLN A 358 -6.46 6.47 25.31
CA GLN A 358 -7.19 7.19 26.37
C GLN A 358 -7.56 6.30 27.56
N HIS A 359 -7.66 4.99 27.37
CA HIS A 359 -8.06 4.01 28.40
C HIS A 359 -6.85 3.33 29.07
N GLY A 360 -5.72 4.04 29.19
CA GLY A 360 -4.50 3.53 29.81
C GLY A 360 -3.79 2.44 29.01
N LEU A 361 -2.95 1.63 29.69
CA LEU A 361 -2.11 0.61 29.05
C LEU A 361 -2.95 -0.49 28.39
N LEU A 362 -3.91 -1.08 29.11
CA LEU A 362 -4.75 -2.15 28.57
C LEU A 362 -5.56 -1.70 27.36
N GLY A 363 -6.11 -0.49 27.38
CA GLY A 363 -6.80 0.09 26.22
C GLY A 363 -5.89 0.29 25.01
N THR A 364 -4.64 0.73 25.25
CA THR A 364 -3.63 0.86 24.19
C THR A 364 -3.28 -0.50 23.57
N LEU A 365 -3.05 -1.51 24.41
CA LEU A 365 -2.73 -2.88 23.97
C LEU A 365 -3.88 -3.49 23.17
N PHE A 366 -5.11 -3.35 23.65
CA PHE A 366 -6.29 -3.84 22.95
C PHE A 366 -6.47 -3.11 21.61
N SER A 367 -6.43 -1.77 21.60
CA SER A 367 -6.61 -0.98 20.37
C SER A 367 -5.54 -1.29 19.32
N THR A 368 -4.27 -1.44 19.73
CA THR A 368 -3.20 -1.85 18.81
C THR A 368 -3.40 -3.29 18.32
N ALA A 369 -3.74 -4.24 19.20
CA ALA A 369 -4.00 -5.62 18.81
C ALA A 369 -5.16 -5.73 17.81
N THR A 370 -6.26 -5.02 18.04
CA THR A 370 -7.40 -4.94 17.09
C THR A 370 -6.97 -4.35 15.75
N THR A 371 -6.12 -3.33 15.75
CA THR A 371 -5.60 -2.73 14.52
C THR A 371 -4.78 -3.74 13.72
N PHE A 372 -3.86 -4.47 14.36
CA PHE A 372 -3.06 -5.51 13.70
C PHE A 372 -3.88 -6.71 13.24
N ALA A 373 -4.87 -7.13 14.03
CA ALA A 373 -5.80 -8.19 13.66
C ALA A 373 -6.59 -7.82 12.41
N PHE A 374 -7.09 -6.58 12.33
CA PHE A 374 -7.76 -6.08 11.13
C PHE A 374 -6.83 -6.07 9.91
N VAL A 375 -5.61 -5.56 10.04
CA VAL A 375 -4.63 -5.53 8.94
C VAL A 375 -4.31 -6.94 8.43
N SER A 376 -4.04 -7.88 9.33
CA SER A 376 -3.80 -9.30 8.98
C SER A 376 -4.99 -9.88 8.21
N TYR A 377 -6.19 -9.64 8.72
CA TYR A 377 -7.43 -10.11 8.13
C TYR A 377 -7.69 -9.49 6.75
N TRP A 378 -7.42 -8.20 6.57
CA TRP A 378 -7.54 -7.46 5.31
C TRP A 378 -6.55 -7.95 4.24
N HIS A 379 -5.33 -8.30 4.62
CA HIS A 379 -4.34 -8.88 3.70
C HIS A 379 -4.64 -10.33 3.27
N GLY A 380 -5.60 -11.00 3.91
CA GLY A 380 -6.01 -12.36 3.54
C GLY A 380 -6.16 -13.31 4.73
N GLY A 381 -5.53 -13.00 5.87
CA GLY A 381 -5.67 -13.78 7.11
C GLY A 381 -5.03 -15.18 7.07
N HIS A 382 -4.07 -15.41 6.18
CA HIS A 382 -3.25 -16.62 6.18
C HIS A 382 -2.36 -16.70 7.43
N ASP A 383 -1.94 -17.90 7.81
CA ASP A 383 -1.15 -18.13 9.04
C ASP A 383 0.11 -17.25 9.11
N TYR A 384 0.85 -17.13 8.01
CA TYR A 384 2.05 -16.29 7.95
C TYR A 384 1.76 -14.80 8.17
N LEU A 385 0.59 -14.31 7.76
CA LEU A 385 0.15 -12.92 8.00
C LEU A 385 -0.21 -12.69 9.46
N TRP A 386 -0.81 -13.69 10.12
CA TRP A 386 -1.06 -13.64 11.56
C TRP A 386 0.23 -13.59 12.36
N PHE A 387 1.22 -14.43 12.04
CA PHE A 387 2.54 -14.38 12.68
C PHE A 387 3.23 -13.03 12.42
N TRP A 388 3.21 -12.54 11.19
CA TRP A 388 3.75 -11.24 10.84
C TRP A 388 3.09 -10.10 11.62
N ALA A 389 1.75 -10.09 11.73
CA ALA A 389 1.01 -9.08 12.48
C ALA A 389 1.30 -9.17 13.98
N ALA A 390 1.38 -10.38 14.55
CA ALA A 390 1.70 -10.59 15.95
C ALA A 390 3.12 -10.10 16.30
N LEU A 391 4.11 -10.38 15.45
CA LEU A 391 5.49 -9.91 15.66
C LEU A 391 5.60 -8.39 15.57
N ASN A 392 4.90 -7.76 14.63
CA ASN A 392 4.86 -6.30 14.52
C ASN A 392 4.13 -5.66 15.72
N TRP A 393 3.01 -6.24 16.14
CA TRP A 393 2.30 -5.80 17.33
C TRP A 393 3.17 -5.90 18.59
N LEU A 394 3.91 -7.00 18.74
CA LEU A 394 4.87 -7.17 19.83
C LEU A 394 5.97 -6.12 19.76
N GLY A 395 6.55 -5.85 18.58
CA GLY A 395 7.57 -4.82 18.38
C GLY A 395 7.09 -3.43 18.81
N VAL A 396 5.89 -3.02 18.38
CA VAL A 396 5.28 -1.74 18.79
C VAL A 396 4.97 -1.71 20.29
N THR A 397 4.47 -2.83 20.84
CA THR A 397 4.15 -2.94 22.27
C THR A 397 5.39 -2.83 23.14
N VAL A 398 6.47 -3.53 22.78
CA VAL A 398 7.75 -3.48 23.48
C VAL A 398 8.36 -2.08 23.36
N GLU A 399 8.36 -1.46 22.17
CA GLU A 399 8.85 -0.09 22.00
C GLU A 399 8.11 0.90 22.91
N ASN A 400 6.79 0.83 22.93
CA ASN A 400 5.97 1.70 23.80
C ASN A 400 6.18 1.41 25.29
N GLY A 401 6.35 0.14 25.65
CA GLY A 401 6.67 -0.27 27.03
C GLY A 401 8.01 0.27 27.49
N VAL A 402 9.06 0.12 26.67
CA VAL A 402 10.40 0.66 26.93
C VAL A 402 10.36 2.18 27.03
N ARG A 403 9.64 2.86 26.14
CA ARG A 403 9.50 4.32 26.20
C ARG A 403 8.89 4.78 27.53
N ARG A 404 7.79 4.16 27.96
CA ARG A 404 7.14 4.49 29.25
C ARG A 404 8.03 4.19 30.45
N LEU A 405 8.80 3.09 30.39
CA LEU A 405 9.75 2.75 31.44
C LEU A 405 10.85 3.82 31.54
N VAL A 406 11.45 4.24 30.41
CA VAL A 406 12.46 5.31 30.37
C VAL A 406 11.90 6.67 30.82
N GLU A 407 10.61 6.94 30.56
CA GLU A 407 9.92 8.15 31.01
C GLU A 407 9.55 8.14 32.51
N THR A 408 9.78 7.03 33.23
CA THR A 408 9.47 6.94 34.66
C THR A 408 10.47 7.78 35.48
N PRO A 409 10.00 8.64 36.41
CA PRO A 409 10.86 9.59 37.12
C PRO A 409 12.09 8.96 37.78
N CYS A 410 11.92 7.82 38.46
CA CYS A 410 13.00 7.08 39.12
C CYS A 410 14.15 6.69 38.15
N ILE A 411 13.82 6.39 36.89
CA ILE A 411 14.80 6.03 35.87
C ILE A 411 15.44 7.29 35.28
N GLN A 412 14.65 8.33 35.03
CA GLN A 412 15.19 9.61 34.57
C GLN A 412 16.16 10.22 35.59
N ASP A 413 15.83 10.18 36.88
CA ASP A 413 16.67 10.68 37.97
C ASP A 413 17.97 9.87 38.09
N SER A 414 17.91 8.54 37.88
CA SER A 414 19.09 7.67 37.86
C SER A 414 19.99 7.89 36.65
N LEU A 415 19.40 8.21 35.48
CA LEU A 415 20.14 8.56 34.26
C LEU A 415 20.74 9.97 34.34
N ALA A 416 20.05 10.92 34.96
CA ALA A 416 20.51 12.30 35.15
C ALA A 416 21.56 12.42 36.27
N GLY A 417 21.49 11.58 37.31
CA GLY A 417 22.41 11.58 38.45
C GLY A 417 23.80 10.98 38.18
N ARG A 418 24.11 10.60 36.93
CA ARG A 418 25.43 10.11 36.49
C ARG A 418 26.23 11.13 35.64
N GLY A 419 25.83 12.40 35.66
CA GLY A 419 26.52 13.51 35.00
C GLY A 419 27.66 14.09 35.82
#